data_AF-A0A482VLU3-F1
#
_entry.id   AF-A0A482VLU3-F1
#
_cell.length_a   1.000
_cell.length_b   1.000
_cell.length_c   1.000
_cell.angle_alpha   90.00
_cell.angle_beta   90.00
_cell.angle_gamma   90.00
#
_symmetry.space_group_name_H-M   'P 1'
#
loop_
_entity.id
_entity.type
_entity.pdbx_description
1 polymer ?
#
loop_
_entity_poly.entity_id
_entity_poly.type
_entity_poly.pdbx_seq_one_letter_code
_entity_poly.pdbx_strand_id
1 'polypeptide(L)'
;MIRDTISKINGTDNGKKIYLYSAHENNIADALIVLGIFEPFHMPTYGAYLTFEVHKINNSYGIKIYYENYTTTKPELLKLPACESFCEINKFISLIEEYFPNDDLCGISDCL
;
A
#
# COMPACT_ATOMS: atom_id res chain seq x y z
N MET A 1 -2.26 -6.98 4.93
CA MET A 1 -1.46 -6.63 3.73
C MET A 1 0.01 -7.04 3.86
N ILE A 2 0.84 -6.40 4.70
CA ILE A 2 2.30 -6.70 4.75
C ILE A 2 2.59 -8.16 5.09
N ARG A 3 1.94 -8.68 6.13
CA ARG A 3 2.04 -10.10 6.52
C ARG A 3 1.71 -11.02 5.34
N ASP A 4 0.60 -10.75 4.66
CA ASP A 4 0.16 -11.53 3.49
C ASP A 4 1.17 -11.47 2.34
N THR A 5 1.74 -10.29 2.07
CA THR A 5 2.79 -10.10 1.06
C THR A 5 4.06 -10.88 1.40
N ILE A 6 4.51 -10.86 2.65
CA ILE A 6 5.67 -11.62 3.10
C ILE A 6 5.40 -13.13 3.01
N SER A 7 4.23 -13.59 3.47
CA SER A 7 3.83 -14.99 3.32
C SER A 7 3.82 -15.41 1.84
N LYS A 8 3.36 -14.54 0.94
CA LYS A 8 3.36 -14.78 -0.51
C LYS A 8 4.77 -14.91 -1.09
N ILE A 9 5.66 -14.00 -0.72
CA ILE A 9 7.07 -14.00 -1.16
C ILE A 9 7.78 -15.28 -0.68
N ASN A 10 7.51 -15.70 0.55
CA ASN A 10 8.11 -16.88 1.16
C ASN A 10 7.46 -18.20 0.71
N GLY A 11 6.39 -18.16 -0.08
CA GLY A 11 5.67 -19.37 -0.52
C GLY A 11 4.93 -20.11 0.60
N THR A 12 4.60 -19.40 1.68
CA THR A 12 3.85 -19.93 2.84
C THR A 12 2.37 -19.54 2.82
N ASP A 13 1.94 -18.82 1.77
CA ASP A 13 0.55 -18.42 1.60
C ASP A 13 -0.34 -19.59 1.15
N ASN A 14 -1.65 -19.44 1.37
CA ASN A 14 -2.66 -20.43 0.96
C ASN A 14 -3.03 -20.34 -0.54
N GLY A 15 -2.13 -19.85 -1.40
CA GLY A 15 -2.36 -19.65 -2.83
C GLY A 15 -3.21 -18.42 -3.18
N LYS A 16 -3.58 -17.57 -2.21
CA LYS A 16 -4.39 -16.37 -2.46
C LYS A 16 -3.59 -15.35 -3.26
N LYS A 17 -4.19 -14.87 -4.36
CA LYS A 17 -3.54 -13.92 -5.29
C LYS A 17 -4.02 -12.48 -5.14
N ILE A 18 -5.24 -12.27 -4.63
CA ILE A 18 -5.86 -10.95 -4.51
C ILE A 18 -6.54 -10.85 -3.15
N TYR A 19 -6.33 -9.72 -2.48
CA TYR A 19 -7.08 -9.27 -1.31
C TYR A 19 -7.80 -7.98 -1.70
N LEU A 20 -9.12 -7.95 -1.51
CA LEU A 20 -9.94 -6.79 -1.81
C LEU A 20 -10.49 -6.22 -0.49
N TYR A 21 -10.21 -4.96 -0.24
CA TYR A 21 -10.67 -4.23 0.94
C TYR A 21 -11.62 -3.13 0.47
N SER A 22 -12.86 -3.14 0.97
CA SER A 22 -13.82 -2.05 0.76
C SER A 22 -13.76 -1.10 1.94
N ALA A 23 -13.56 0.17 1.66
CA ALA A 23 -13.28 1.20 2.64
C ALA A 23 -13.86 2.55 2.18
N HIS A 24 -13.66 3.59 2.99
CA HIS A 24 -14.11 4.95 2.71
C HIS A 24 -13.00 5.79 2.06
N GLU A 25 -13.38 6.94 1.49
CA GLU A 25 -12.46 7.86 0.83
C GLU A 25 -11.33 8.33 1.75
N ASN A 26 -11.61 8.49 3.04
CA ASN A 26 -10.59 8.89 4.01
C ASN A 26 -9.52 7.80 4.18
N ASN A 27 -9.87 6.51 4.07
CA ASN A 27 -8.88 5.44 4.14
C ASN A 27 -7.89 5.49 2.96
N ILE A 28 -8.36 5.87 1.78
CA ILE A 28 -7.51 6.06 0.60
C ILE A 28 -6.63 7.30 0.80
N ALA A 29 -7.20 8.40 1.28
CA ALA A 29 -6.46 9.63 1.57
C ALA A 29 -5.36 9.37 2.61
N ASP A 30 -5.69 8.72 3.73
CA ASP A 30 -4.75 8.37 4.79
C ASP A 30 -3.62 7.47 4.28
N ALA A 31 -3.93 6.49 3.42
CA ALA A 31 -2.91 5.65 2.78
C ALA A 31 -1.98 6.47 1.88
N LEU A 32 -2.50 7.40 1.07
CA LEU A 32 -1.70 8.29 0.24
C LEU A 32 -0.82 9.25 1.09
N ILE A 33 -1.32 9.70 2.24
CA ILE A 33 -0.60 10.55 3.20
C ILE A 33 0.58 9.78 3.79
N VAL A 34 0.36 8.56 4.30
CA VAL A 34 1.40 7.69 4.85
C VAL A 34 2.46 7.37 3.78
N LEU A 35 2.05 7.22 2.52
CA LEU A 35 2.96 7.01 1.39
C LEU A 35 3.71 8.27 0.95
N GLY A 36 3.40 9.44 1.52
CA GLY A 36 4.05 10.72 1.22
C GLY A 36 3.74 11.26 -0.18
N ILE A 37 2.61 10.86 -0.77
CA ILE A 37 2.22 11.18 -2.16
C ILE A 37 0.81 11.78 -2.25
N PHE A 38 0.26 12.22 -1.12
CA PHE A 38 -1.02 12.90 -1.10
C PHE A 38 -0.88 14.32 -1.65
N GLU A 39 -1.48 14.59 -2.79
CA GLU A 39 -1.53 15.94 -3.36
C GLU A 39 -2.48 16.85 -2.55
N PRO A 40 -2.13 18.11 -2.29
CA PRO A 40 -3.02 19.02 -1.57
C PRO A 40 -4.37 19.21 -2.28
N PHE A 41 -5.44 19.34 -1.48
CA PHE A 41 -6.79 19.70 -1.93
C PHE A 41 -7.52 18.72 -2.85
N HIS A 42 -7.13 17.44 -2.90
CA HIS A 42 -7.94 16.41 -3.56
C HIS A 42 -8.70 15.55 -2.54
N MET A 43 -9.88 15.09 -2.94
CA MET A 43 -10.70 14.11 -2.22
C MET A 43 -10.84 12.90 -3.14
N PRO A 44 -10.51 11.67 -2.68
CA PRO A 44 -10.65 10.48 -3.52
C PRO A 44 -12.08 10.37 -4.06
N THR A 45 -12.21 10.27 -5.38
CA THR A 45 -13.50 10.24 -6.05
C THR A 45 -14.28 8.96 -5.73
N TYR A 46 -15.59 8.97 -5.96
CA TYR A 46 -16.40 7.77 -5.79
C TYR A 46 -15.87 6.61 -6.65
N GLY A 47 -15.65 5.47 -6.00
CA GLY A 47 -15.09 4.28 -6.64
C GLY A 47 -13.57 4.32 -6.84
N ALA A 48 -12.88 5.36 -6.37
CA ALA A 48 -11.43 5.40 -6.38
C ALA A 48 -10.85 4.20 -5.62
N TYR A 49 -9.67 3.75 -6.04
CA TYR A 49 -8.99 2.64 -5.38
C TYR A 49 -7.47 2.74 -5.49
N LEU A 50 -6.81 2.06 -4.55
CA LEU A 50 -5.38 1.80 -4.58
C LEU A 50 -5.13 0.33 -4.87
N THR A 51 -4.23 0.04 -5.79
CA THR A 51 -3.74 -1.31 -6.05
C THR A 51 -2.29 -1.41 -5.62
N PHE A 52 -2.00 -2.32 -4.70
CA PHE A 52 -0.65 -2.69 -4.30
C PHE A 52 -0.27 -4.01 -4.96
N GLU A 53 0.53 -3.95 -6.02
CA GLU A 53 0.94 -5.13 -6.77
C GLU A 53 2.31 -5.63 -6.33
N VAL A 54 2.43 -6.93 -6.06
CA VAL A 54 3.71 -7.57 -5.74
C VAL A 54 4.35 -8.10 -7.01
N HIS A 55 5.56 -7.62 -7.32
CA HIS A 55 6.31 -7.96 -8.52
C HIS A 55 7.63 -8.64 -8.15
N LYS A 56 8.08 -9.59 -9.00
CA LYS A 56 9.44 -10.14 -8.98
C LYS A 56 10.18 -9.70 -10.24
N ILE A 57 11.14 -8.78 -10.11
CA ILE A 57 11.90 -8.19 -11.22
C ILE A 57 13.39 -8.42 -10.96
N ASN A 58 14.11 -9.02 -11.91
CA ASN A 58 15.55 -9.33 -11.77
C ASN A 58 15.91 -10.03 -10.45
N ASN A 59 15.05 -10.96 -10.03
CA ASN A 59 15.16 -11.70 -8.77
C ASN A 59 15.01 -10.86 -7.47
N SER A 60 14.61 -9.60 -7.56
CA SER A 60 14.21 -8.75 -6.43
C SER A 60 12.68 -8.68 -6.35
N TYR A 61 12.14 -8.77 -5.13
CA TYR A 61 10.71 -8.60 -4.86
C TYR A 61 10.43 -7.15 -4.44
N GLY A 62 9.37 -6.58 -4.97
CA GLY A 62 8.95 -5.23 -4.63
C GLY A 62 7.50 -4.96 -4.97
N ILE A 63 7.06 -3.76 -4.63
CA ILE A 63 5.69 -3.30 -4.80
C ILE A 63 5.64 -2.20 -5.85
N LYS A 64 4.61 -2.27 -6.70
CA LYS A 64 4.15 -1.15 -7.53
C LYS A 64 2.77 -0.72 -7.03
N ILE A 65 2.54 0.57 -6.96
CA ILE A 65 1.28 1.13 -6.46
C ILE A 65 0.60 1.88 -7.58
N TYR A 66 -0.67 1.59 -7.80
CA TYR A 66 -1.51 2.30 -8.75
C TYR A 66 -2.64 3.02 -8.04
N TYR A 67 -2.95 4.23 -8.48
CA TYR A 67 -4.09 5.00 -8.01
C TYR A 67 -5.06 5.26 -9.16
N GLU A 68 -6.31 4.90 -8.96
CA GLU A 68 -7.41 5.25 -9.86
C GLU A 68 -8.33 6.23 -9.15
N ASN A 69 -8.57 7.37 -9.80
CA ASN A 69 -9.44 8.44 -9.34
C ASN A 69 -10.37 8.96 -10.44
N TYR A 70 -10.39 8.28 -11.60
CA TYR A 70 -11.20 8.59 -12.77
C TYR A 70 -10.93 9.97 -13.40
N THR A 71 -9.77 10.59 -13.15
CA THR A 71 -9.34 11.79 -13.88
C THR A 71 -8.67 11.46 -15.21
N THR A 72 -8.21 10.22 -15.37
CA THR A 72 -7.62 9.72 -16.62
C THR A 72 -8.30 8.43 -17.07
N THR A 73 -7.79 7.80 -18.13
CA THR A 73 -8.40 6.59 -18.73
C THR A 73 -7.94 5.28 -18.09
N LYS A 74 -6.90 5.32 -17.26
CA LYS A 74 -6.27 4.14 -16.64
C LYS A 74 -5.69 4.52 -15.28
N PRO A 75 -5.52 3.54 -14.36
CA PRO A 75 -4.88 3.80 -13.08
C PRO A 75 -3.45 4.32 -13.26
N GLU A 76 -3.11 5.37 -12.52
CA GLU A 76 -1.80 6.00 -12.57
C GLU A 76 -0.80 5.23 -11.72
N LEU A 77 0.37 4.93 -12.29
CA LEU A 77 1.48 4.33 -11.55
C LEU A 77 2.15 5.39 -10.67
N LEU A 78 2.04 5.21 -9.36
CA LEU A 78 2.58 6.13 -8.38
C LEU A 78 4.09 5.98 -8.24
N LYS A 79 4.75 7.09 -7.88
CA LYS A 79 6.16 7.13 -7.50
C LYS A 79 6.26 7.59 -6.06
N LEU A 80 6.82 6.76 -5.20
CA LEU A 80 7.04 7.10 -3.80
C LEU A 80 8.29 7.99 -3.68
N PRO A 81 8.32 9.08 -2.91
CA PRO A 81 9.48 9.99 -2.87
C PRO A 81 10.79 9.32 -2.46
N ALA A 82 10.73 8.38 -1.52
CA ALA A 82 11.89 7.62 -1.07
C ALA A 82 12.24 6.44 -2.00
N CYS A 83 11.40 6.15 -2.99
CA CYS A 83 11.51 5.05 -3.94
C CYS A 83 11.35 5.60 -5.38
N GLU A 84 11.10 4.74 -6.35
CA GLU A 84 10.59 5.16 -7.67
C GLU A 84 9.24 4.46 -7.88
N SER A 85 8.90 4.06 -9.10
CA SER A 85 7.68 3.30 -9.40
C SER A 85 7.73 1.83 -8.97
N PHE A 86 8.92 1.28 -8.70
CA PHE A 86 9.12 -0.03 -8.09
C PHE A 86 9.89 0.16 -6.78
N CYS A 87 9.26 -0.23 -5.67
CA CYS A 87 9.86 -0.11 -4.34
C CYS A 87 10.16 -1.51 -3.80
N GLU A 88 11.44 -1.80 -3.55
CA GLU A 88 11.85 -3.08 -2.98
C GLU A 88 11.17 -3.34 -1.65
N ILE A 89 10.76 -4.60 -1.41
CA ILE A 89 9.84 -4.92 -0.31
C ILE A 89 10.36 -4.50 1.07
N ASN A 90 11.66 -4.72 1.35
CA ASN A 90 12.27 -4.34 2.63
C ASN A 90 12.31 -2.83 2.81
N LYS A 91 12.59 -2.09 1.73
CA LYS A 91 12.61 -0.63 1.73
C LYS A 91 11.21 -0.06 1.92
N PHE A 92 10.21 -0.63 1.23
CA PHE A 92 8.82 -0.25 1.40
C PHE A 92 8.36 -0.43 2.86
N ILE A 93 8.67 -1.58 3.47
CA ILE A 93 8.33 -1.85 4.88
C ILE A 93 8.98 -0.81 5.80
N SER A 94 10.28 -0.55 5.66
CA SER A 94 10.96 0.44 6.49
C SER A 94 10.39 1.86 6.38
N LEU A 95 9.78 2.20 5.24
CA LEU A 95 9.17 3.52 5.04
C LEU A 95 7.86 3.67 5.78
N ILE A 96 7.09 2.59 5.93
CA ILE A 96 5.77 2.64 6.57
C ILE A 96 5.79 2.20 8.03
N GLU A 97 6.87 1.54 8.47
CA GLU A 97 7.02 1.00 9.82
C GLU A 97 6.92 2.09 10.90
N GLU A 98 7.38 3.31 10.62
CA GLU A 98 7.28 4.44 11.56
C GLU A 98 5.83 4.85 11.88
N TYR A 99 4.87 4.48 11.02
CA TYR A 99 3.44 4.78 11.18
C TYR A 99 2.68 3.61 11.80
N PHE A 100 3.34 2.49 12.09
CA PHE A 100 2.68 1.38 12.76
C PHE A 100 2.43 1.73 14.23
N PRO A 101 1.22 1.47 14.75
CA PRO A 101 0.94 1.73 16.14
C PRO A 101 1.81 0.80 17.01
N ASN A 102 2.45 1.39 18.02
CA ASN A 102 3.00 0.62 19.14
C ASN A 102 1.85 0.07 19.99
N ASP A 103 2.06 -1.08 20.62
CA ASP A 103 1.06 -1.76 21.45
C ASP A 103 0.49 -0.86 22.57
N ASP A 104 1.26 0.14 23.01
CA ASP A 104 0.86 1.09 24.05
C ASP A 104 -0.10 2.20 23.56
N LEU A 105 -0.27 2.36 22.24
CA LEU A 105 -1.09 3.43 21.66
C LEU A 105 -2.58 3.08 21.57
N CYS A 106 -2.91 1.80 21.44
CA CYS A 106 -4.30 1.35 21.60
C CYS A 106 -4.50 1.02 23.07
N GLY A 107 -5.45 1.66 23.76
CA GLY A 107 -5.84 1.30 25.13
C GLY A 107 -6.51 -0.08 25.27
N ILE A 108 -6.29 -0.98 24.30
CA ILE A 108 -6.87 -2.32 24.18
C ILE A 108 -5.78 -3.22 23.60
N SER A 109 -5.66 -4.43 24.15
CA SER A 109 -4.56 -5.38 23.97
C SER A 109 -4.37 -6.00 22.57
N ASP A 110 -4.95 -5.44 21.51
CA ASP A 110 -4.84 -6.00 20.16
C ASP A 110 -4.79 -4.87 19.11
N CYS A 111 -3.59 -4.37 18.81
CA CYS A 111 -3.35 -3.52 17.64
C CYS A 111 -2.96 -4.33 16.37
N LEU A 112 -3.19 -5.65 16.30
CA LEU A 112 -2.61 -6.53 15.25
C LEU A 112 -3.59 -7.32 14.37
#